data_AF-A0A135SAN8-F1
#
_entry.id   AF-A0A135SAN8-F1
#
_cell.length_a   1.000
_cell.length_b   1.000
_cell.length_c   1.000
_cell.angle_alpha   90.00
_cell.angle_beta   90.00
_cell.angle_gamma   90.00
#
_symmetry.space_group_name_H-M   'P 1'
#
loop_
_entity.id
_entity.type
_entity.pdbx_description
1 polymer ?
#
loop_
_entity_poly.entity_id
_entity_poly.type
_entity_poly.pdbx_seq_one_letter_code
_entity_poly.pdbx_strand_id
1 'polypeptide(L)'
;MASAPEAPTAAIPAEAVGAAPAASGGQKVDPWNVSGEVGTDGKVKAIDYKKIVDEFGTKLIDDALLERFERVTGHRPHHFLRRQIVFSHRDLDLILDRVEKKQPFFIYTGRGPSSDSMHVGHAIPFQLTKWLSDVLDAPLVIMMTDDEKFLFSEKRTVEEVQHYTRENAKDIIAIGFNPERTFIFSDYDYMGGNFYKNVTRVAKRITLNTAKAVFGFDDSSNIGKVHFASIQASSSFGNSFPHIFGDDEAKTSQIPCLIPCAIDQDPYFRVTRDCAAGLRYAKPSLIHSRFLDALQGPGSKMSASIDSSAIFLNDTPKQIQNKMNKYAFSGGKVTAEEQRAEGADPDVDVSYQYLRFFLDDDEELAKIREDYRTGKMLTGEIKKRCAEELAKYCTAFQERRAKVDEETVNLFFSRRPLSWGLAENLKSIPIREATTDGPAEGADGKMTKNQLKKLEKQRQIDEKKAAKAKEKEAAKASA
;
A
#
# COMPACT_ATOMS: atom_id res chain seq x y z
N MET A 1 -4.14 -39.30 -23.52
CA MET A 1 -3.03 -40.14 -23.03
C MET A 1 -2.70 -39.68 -21.63
N ALA A 2 -2.71 -40.58 -20.64
CA ALA A 2 -2.50 -40.26 -19.24
C ALA A 2 -1.05 -39.83 -18.99
N SER A 3 -0.85 -38.64 -18.42
CA SER A 3 0.45 -38.21 -17.91
C SER A 3 0.65 -38.75 -16.48
N ALA A 4 1.79 -39.39 -16.28
CA ALA A 4 2.19 -40.06 -15.04
C ALA A 4 2.30 -39.09 -13.83
N PRO A 5 2.16 -39.58 -12.59
CA PRO A 5 2.29 -38.77 -11.38
C PRO A 5 3.75 -38.33 -11.16
N GLU A 6 3.94 -37.03 -10.86
CA GLU A 6 5.23 -36.47 -10.45
C GLU A 6 5.74 -37.13 -9.16
N ALA A 7 7.06 -37.36 -9.14
CA ALA A 7 7.80 -37.94 -8.04
C ALA A 7 7.78 -37.04 -6.78
N PRO A 8 7.88 -37.62 -5.57
CA PRO A 8 7.80 -36.86 -4.33
C PRO A 8 8.97 -35.88 -4.21
N THR A 9 8.65 -34.61 -3.98
CA THR A 9 9.62 -33.54 -3.74
C THR A 9 10.46 -33.89 -2.51
N ALA A 10 11.79 -33.95 -2.69
CA ALA A 10 12.73 -34.17 -1.61
C ALA A 10 12.61 -33.05 -0.56
N ALA A 11 12.56 -33.43 0.71
CA ALA A 11 12.53 -32.50 1.83
C ALA A 11 13.82 -31.66 1.85
N ILE A 12 13.66 -30.34 1.75
CA ILE A 12 14.75 -29.38 1.91
C ILE A 12 15.10 -29.30 3.41
N PRO A 13 16.37 -29.48 3.82
CA PRO A 13 16.78 -29.37 5.22
C PRO A 13 16.48 -27.98 5.80
N ALA A 14 16.12 -27.93 7.07
CA ALA A 14 15.70 -26.72 7.80
C ALA A 14 16.78 -25.63 7.99
N GLU A 15 17.92 -25.72 7.29
CA GLU A 15 19.07 -24.82 7.46
C GLU A 15 19.25 -23.82 6.29
N ALA A 16 18.28 -23.72 5.37
CA ALA A 16 18.28 -22.73 4.29
C ALA A 16 17.60 -21.39 4.65
N VAL A 17 17.46 -21.07 5.93
CA VAL A 17 17.06 -19.73 6.39
C VAL A 17 18.30 -19.07 6.97
N GLY A 18 19.00 -18.31 6.14
CA GLY A 18 20.18 -17.55 6.56
C GLY A 18 19.82 -16.66 7.76
N ALA A 19 20.42 -16.96 8.92
CA ALA A 19 20.31 -16.11 10.09
C ALA A 19 20.92 -14.74 9.76
N ALA A 20 20.07 -13.74 9.57
CA ALA A 20 20.51 -12.36 9.51
C ALA A 20 21.14 -11.99 10.87
N PRO A 21 22.30 -11.33 10.91
CA PRO A 21 22.91 -10.95 12.18
C PRO A 21 21.98 -9.98 12.92
N ALA A 22 21.67 -10.32 14.17
CA ALA A 22 20.87 -9.51 15.07
C ALA A 22 21.59 -8.19 15.38
N ALA A 23 21.31 -7.17 14.57
CA ALA A 23 21.58 -5.79 14.93
C ALA A 23 20.31 -5.22 15.57
N SER A 24 20.40 -4.77 16.82
CA SER A 24 19.36 -3.97 17.46
C SER A 24 19.11 -2.71 16.61
N GLY A 25 18.00 -2.69 15.88
CA GLY A 25 17.65 -1.63 14.94
C GLY A 25 16.14 -1.39 14.96
N GLY A 26 15.73 -0.14 14.79
CA GLY A 26 14.31 0.25 14.76
C GLY A 26 13.54 -0.42 13.61
N GLN A 27 12.21 -0.30 13.64
CA GLN A 27 11.33 -0.82 12.58
C GLN A 27 11.75 -0.33 11.19
N LYS A 28 11.60 -1.19 10.18
CA LYS A 28 11.90 -0.89 8.78
C LYS A 28 10.60 -0.94 7.98
N VAL A 29 10.21 0.19 7.39
CA VAL A 29 9.02 0.32 6.54
C VAL A 29 9.41 1.05 5.27
N ASP A 30 9.51 0.31 4.18
CA ASP A 30 9.77 0.78 2.82
C ASP A 30 8.92 -0.03 1.82
N PRO A 31 8.82 0.37 0.52
CA PRO A 31 7.97 -0.32 -0.46
C PRO A 31 8.24 -1.82 -0.65
N TRP A 32 9.43 -2.30 -0.24
CA TRP A 32 9.87 -3.69 -0.40
C TRP A 32 9.94 -4.45 0.92
N ASN A 33 10.22 -3.78 2.04
CA ASN A 33 10.45 -4.38 3.34
C ASN A 33 9.57 -3.74 4.42
N VAL A 34 8.82 -4.59 5.11
CA VAL A 34 8.08 -4.23 6.31
C VAL A 34 8.47 -5.20 7.41
N SER A 35 9.17 -4.71 8.42
CA SER A 35 9.56 -5.50 9.59
C SER A 35 9.52 -4.64 10.85
N GLY A 36 8.92 -5.17 11.91
CA GLY A 36 8.96 -4.57 13.23
C GLY A 36 10.37 -4.52 13.83
N GLU A 37 10.52 -3.77 14.92
CA GLU A 37 11.76 -3.74 15.69
C GLU A 37 12.06 -5.13 16.27
N VAL A 38 13.31 -5.59 16.15
CA VAL A 38 13.77 -6.82 16.80
C VAL A 38 14.15 -6.50 18.23
N GLY A 39 13.40 -7.05 19.19
CA GLY A 39 13.68 -6.92 20.61
C GLY A 39 15.00 -7.57 21.03
N THR A 40 15.46 -7.25 22.24
CA THR A 40 16.68 -7.87 22.82
C THR A 40 16.54 -9.37 23.04
N ASP A 41 15.31 -9.88 23.02
CA ASP A 41 14.93 -11.29 23.07
C ASP A 41 14.88 -11.97 21.69
N GLY A 42 15.23 -11.26 20.62
CA GLY A 42 15.20 -11.74 19.25
C GLY A 42 13.81 -11.80 18.62
N LYS A 43 12.76 -11.37 19.31
CA LYS A 43 11.39 -11.36 18.78
C LYS A 43 11.08 -10.08 18.03
N VAL A 44 10.38 -10.20 16.91
CA VAL A 44 9.87 -9.06 16.14
C VAL A 44 8.67 -8.46 16.87
N LYS A 45 8.74 -7.18 17.19
CA LYS A 45 7.63 -6.42 17.80
C LYS A 45 6.61 -6.01 16.75
N ALA A 46 5.38 -5.72 17.17
CA ALA A 46 4.40 -5.08 16.31
C ALA A 46 4.90 -3.70 15.83
N ILE A 47 4.43 -3.27 14.66
CA ILE A 47 4.79 -1.99 14.06
C ILE A 47 4.21 -0.83 14.89
N ASP A 48 5.06 0.12 15.27
CA ASP A 48 4.64 1.36 15.91
C ASP A 48 4.24 2.39 14.86
N TYR A 49 2.96 2.38 14.52
CA TYR A 49 2.37 3.28 13.54
C TYR A 49 2.37 4.76 13.95
N LYS A 50 2.40 5.08 15.26
CA LYS A 50 2.52 6.48 15.71
C LYS A 50 3.90 7.02 15.42
N LYS A 51 4.93 6.24 15.72
CA LYS A 51 6.32 6.57 15.37
C LYS A 51 6.50 6.74 13.86
N ILE A 52 5.85 5.91 13.04
CA ILE A 52 5.88 6.08 11.57
C ILE A 52 5.28 7.42 11.14
N VAL A 53 4.16 7.84 11.74
CA VAL A 53 3.51 9.12 11.43
C VAL A 53 4.46 10.28 11.68
N ASP A 54 5.16 10.27 12.81
CA ASP A 54 6.14 11.28 13.16
C ASP A 54 7.36 11.26 12.20
N GLU A 55 7.90 10.07 11.92
CA GLU A 55 9.06 9.90 11.03
C GLU A 55 8.76 10.30 9.58
N PHE A 56 7.56 9.98 9.10
CA PHE A 56 7.14 10.28 7.73
C PHE A 56 6.54 11.68 7.63
N GLY A 57 6.19 12.31 8.76
CA GLY A 57 5.56 13.62 8.81
C GLY A 57 4.17 13.62 8.19
N THR A 58 3.37 12.57 8.45
CA THR A 58 1.95 12.51 8.10
C THR A 58 1.10 13.04 9.26
N LYS A 59 -0.22 13.13 9.07
CA LYS A 59 -1.16 13.50 10.14
C LYS A 59 -2.03 12.30 10.49
N LEU A 60 -2.40 12.13 11.77
CA LEU A 60 -3.36 11.11 12.18
C LEU A 60 -4.77 11.48 11.68
N ILE A 61 -5.57 10.46 11.36
CA ILE A 61 -7.01 10.61 11.15
C ILE A 61 -7.67 10.57 12.53
N ASP A 62 -8.04 11.74 13.04
CA ASP A 62 -8.69 11.89 14.34
C ASP A 62 -10.23 11.89 14.23
N ASP A 63 -10.89 11.86 15.38
CA ASP A 63 -12.36 11.81 15.45
C ASP A 63 -13.00 13.04 14.81
N ALA A 64 -12.38 14.22 14.94
CA ALA A 64 -12.87 15.45 14.31
C ALA A 64 -12.86 15.36 12.78
N LEU A 65 -11.84 14.74 12.19
CA LEU A 65 -11.78 14.50 10.75
C LEU A 65 -12.80 13.44 10.31
N LEU A 66 -13.06 12.41 11.12
CA LEU A 66 -14.09 11.41 10.84
C LEU A 66 -15.50 12.01 10.89
N GLU A 67 -15.80 12.82 11.90
CA GLU A 67 -17.06 13.58 12.02
C GLU A 67 -17.24 14.53 10.82
N ARG A 68 -16.16 15.21 10.41
CA ARG A 68 -16.19 16.04 9.20
C ARG A 68 -16.46 15.20 7.95
N PHE A 69 -15.79 14.05 7.80
CA PHE A 69 -16.01 13.15 6.66
C PHE A 69 -17.50 12.77 6.57
N GLU A 70 -18.09 12.34 7.68
CA GLU A 70 -19.50 11.96 7.73
C GLU A 70 -20.44 13.12 7.37
N ARG A 71 -20.18 14.31 7.94
CA ARG A 71 -20.98 15.51 7.64
C ARG A 71 -20.89 15.93 6.18
N VAL A 72 -19.69 15.90 5.60
CA VAL A 72 -19.46 16.35 4.22
C VAL A 72 -20.01 15.36 3.19
N THR A 73 -19.86 14.06 3.46
CA THR A 73 -20.25 13.02 2.51
C THR A 73 -21.68 12.52 2.70
N GLY A 74 -22.25 12.69 3.89
CA GLY A 74 -23.53 12.08 4.28
C GLY A 74 -23.43 10.58 4.54
N HIS A 75 -22.22 10.02 4.59
CA HIS A 75 -21.98 8.59 4.80
C HIS A 75 -21.20 8.34 6.08
N ARG A 76 -21.68 7.38 6.88
CA ARG A 76 -20.93 6.84 8.03
C ARG A 76 -19.53 6.40 7.54
N PRO A 77 -18.42 6.87 8.17
CA PRO A 77 -17.07 6.56 7.71
C PRO A 77 -16.85 5.03 7.67
N HIS A 78 -16.14 4.52 6.68
CA HIS A 78 -15.84 3.08 6.55
C HIS A 78 -15.25 2.50 7.84
N HIS A 79 -15.50 1.22 8.16
CA HIS A 79 -14.97 0.62 9.39
C HIS A 79 -13.44 0.63 9.44
N PHE A 80 -12.76 0.61 8.28
CA PHE A 80 -11.30 0.82 8.25
C PHE A 80 -10.87 2.17 8.82
N LEU A 81 -11.64 3.23 8.60
CA LEU A 81 -11.39 4.55 9.19
C LEU A 81 -11.75 4.53 10.68
N ARG A 82 -12.97 4.08 11.02
CA ARG A 82 -13.46 4.05 12.42
C ARG A 82 -12.58 3.19 13.34
N ARG A 83 -12.02 2.10 12.81
CA ARG A 83 -11.18 1.15 13.55
C ARG A 83 -9.69 1.46 13.45
N GLN A 84 -9.31 2.64 12.91
CA GLN A 84 -7.91 3.08 12.79
C GLN A 84 -7.02 2.08 12.03
N ILE A 85 -7.60 1.32 11.09
CA ILE A 85 -6.87 0.54 10.09
C ILE A 85 -6.31 1.50 9.06
N VAL A 86 -7.11 2.46 8.61
CA VAL A 86 -6.66 3.65 7.89
C VAL A 86 -6.51 4.74 8.92
N PHE A 87 -5.25 5.12 9.19
CA PHE A 87 -4.90 5.81 10.44
C PHE A 87 -4.19 7.14 10.23
N SER A 88 -3.62 7.38 9.04
CA SER A 88 -2.94 8.63 8.74
C SER A 88 -3.26 9.14 7.34
N HIS A 89 -3.02 10.43 7.13
CA HIS A 89 -3.31 11.11 5.88
C HIS A 89 -2.27 12.21 5.56
N ARG A 90 -2.30 12.67 4.31
CA ARG A 90 -1.77 13.96 3.87
C ARG A 90 -2.89 14.69 3.14
N ASP A 91 -3.23 15.88 3.62
CA ASP A 91 -4.15 16.81 2.95
C ASP A 91 -5.56 16.25 2.61
N LEU A 92 -6.02 15.18 3.28
CA LEU A 92 -7.41 14.71 3.18
C LEU A 92 -8.44 15.82 3.45
N ASP A 93 -8.13 16.75 4.35
CA ASP A 93 -8.92 17.95 4.60
C ASP A 93 -9.14 18.79 3.33
N LEU A 94 -8.15 18.88 2.44
CA LEU A 94 -8.28 19.59 1.16
C LEU A 94 -9.16 18.84 0.14
N ILE A 95 -9.25 17.51 0.24
CA ILE A 95 -10.20 16.73 -0.55
C ILE A 95 -11.62 16.99 -0.03
N LEU A 96 -11.82 17.01 1.28
CA LEU A 96 -13.13 17.31 1.88
C LEU A 96 -13.61 18.73 1.54
N ASP A 97 -12.70 19.72 1.55
CA ASP A 97 -12.97 21.07 1.04
C ASP A 97 -13.51 21.06 -0.39
N ARG A 98 -12.95 20.19 -1.26
CA ARG A 98 -13.39 20.08 -2.65
C ARG A 98 -14.76 19.44 -2.77
N VAL A 99 -15.05 18.43 -1.95
CA VAL A 99 -16.40 17.83 -1.89
C VAL A 99 -17.43 18.89 -1.50
N GLU A 100 -17.17 19.66 -0.45
CA GLU A 100 -18.05 20.77 0.00
C GLU A 100 -18.26 21.83 -1.11
N LYS A 101 -17.19 22.14 -1.86
CA LYS A 101 -17.20 23.13 -2.95
C LYS A 101 -17.62 22.56 -4.31
N LYS A 102 -17.97 21.28 -4.39
CA LYS A 102 -18.26 20.54 -5.65
C LYS A 102 -17.17 20.70 -6.71
N GLN A 103 -15.91 20.65 -6.29
CA GLN A 103 -14.75 20.78 -7.18
C GLN A 103 -14.21 19.40 -7.56
N PRO A 104 -13.77 19.20 -8.81
CA PRO A 104 -13.30 17.90 -9.27
C PRO A 104 -11.97 17.53 -8.62
N PHE A 105 -11.82 16.23 -8.38
CA PHE A 105 -10.59 15.51 -8.05
C PHE A 105 -10.75 14.07 -8.56
N PHE A 106 -9.71 13.26 -8.49
CA PHE A 106 -9.80 11.83 -8.84
C PHE A 106 -9.13 10.96 -7.80
N ILE A 107 -9.41 9.66 -7.84
CA ILE A 107 -8.76 8.67 -6.98
C ILE A 107 -7.73 7.92 -7.80
N TYR A 108 -6.56 7.69 -7.21
CA TYR A 108 -5.51 6.88 -7.81
C TYR A 108 -5.05 5.81 -6.80
N THR A 109 -5.01 4.55 -7.24
CA THR A 109 -4.30 3.48 -6.53
C THR A 109 -3.59 2.58 -7.54
N GLY A 110 -2.85 1.57 -7.09
CA GLY A 110 -2.12 0.71 -8.01
C GLY A 110 -1.77 -0.65 -7.43
N ARG A 111 -1.35 -1.55 -8.32
CA ARG A 111 -0.93 -2.90 -8.00
C ARG A 111 0.24 -3.29 -8.89
N GLY A 112 1.28 -3.80 -8.26
CA GLY A 112 2.34 -4.51 -8.95
C GLY A 112 2.04 -6.00 -9.12
N PRO A 113 1.78 -6.49 -10.33
CA PRO A 113 1.32 -7.85 -10.59
C PRO A 113 2.47 -8.86 -10.47
N SER A 114 2.43 -9.69 -9.42
CA SER A 114 3.55 -10.56 -9.03
C SER A 114 3.29 -12.07 -9.18
N SER A 115 2.03 -12.46 -9.38
CA SER A 115 1.52 -13.83 -9.39
C SER A 115 0.09 -13.83 -9.94
N ASP A 116 -0.42 -15.01 -10.32
CA ASP A 116 -1.77 -15.16 -10.92
C ASP A 116 -2.91 -14.75 -9.98
N SER A 117 -2.75 -14.98 -8.68
CA SER A 117 -3.80 -14.69 -7.70
C SER A 117 -3.33 -13.72 -6.62
N MET A 118 -4.24 -12.83 -6.23
CA MET A 118 -4.13 -11.98 -5.06
C MET A 118 -4.49 -12.73 -3.76
N HIS A 119 -3.92 -12.30 -2.64
CA HIS A 119 -4.36 -12.68 -1.30
C HIS A 119 -5.24 -11.60 -0.67
N VAL A 120 -5.93 -11.95 0.42
CA VAL A 120 -6.88 -11.06 1.11
C VAL A 120 -6.26 -9.72 1.53
N GLY A 121 -4.96 -9.70 1.86
CA GLY A 121 -4.22 -8.46 2.14
C GLY A 121 -4.16 -7.48 0.96
N HIS A 122 -4.10 -7.97 -0.29
CA HIS A 122 -4.12 -7.11 -1.48
C HIS A 122 -5.50 -6.53 -1.73
N ALA A 123 -6.58 -7.19 -1.28
CA ALA A 123 -7.94 -6.69 -1.47
C ALA A 123 -8.26 -5.48 -0.60
N ILE A 124 -7.58 -5.31 0.55
CA ILE A 124 -7.88 -4.26 1.54
C ILE A 124 -7.81 -2.83 0.93
N PRO A 125 -6.71 -2.41 0.26
CA PRO A 125 -6.67 -1.08 -0.36
C PRO A 125 -7.74 -0.89 -1.43
N PHE A 126 -8.05 -1.94 -2.20
CA PHE A 126 -9.08 -1.89 -3.25
C PHE A 126 -10.50 -1.80 -2.69
N GLN A 127 -10.82 -2.50 -1.60
CA GLN A 127 -12.12 -2.38 -0.93
C GLN A 127 -12.36 -0.95 -0.45
N LEU A 128 -11.36 -0.35 0.20
CA LEU A 128 -11.44 1.05 0.63
C LEU A 128 -11.59 1.99 -0.57
N THR A 129 -10.79 1.77 -1.62
CA THR A 129 -10.81 2.60 -2.83
C THR A 129 -12.15 2.53 -3.54
N LYS A 130 -12.77 1.34 -3.60
CA LYS A 130 -14.12 1.16 -4.14
C LYS A 130 -15.13 1.98 -3.34
N TRP A 131 -15.12 1.83 -2.01
CA TRP A 131 -16.01 2.58 -1.13
C TRP A 131 -15.83 4.10 -1.26
N LEU A 132 -14.59 4.59 -1.32
CA LEU A 132 -14.30 6.02 -1.53
C LEU A 132 -14.78 6.51 -2.89
N SER A 133 -14.56 5.74 -3.95
CA SER A 133 -15.02 6.08 -5.31
C SER A 133 -16.53 6.25 -5.35
N ASP A 134 -17.27 5.37 -4.69
CA ASP A 134 -18.73 5.44 -4.60
C ASP A 134 -19.21 6.62 -3.74
N VAL A 135 -18.69 6.75 -2.51
CA VAL A 135 -19.14 7.77 -1.55
C VAL A 135 -18.78 9.19 -1.99
N LEU A 136 -17.62 9.36 -2.62
CA LEU A 136 -17.15 10.67 -3.07
C LEU A 136 -17.55 11.00 -4.50
N ASP A 137 -18.19 10.05 -5.19
CA ASP A 137 -18.54 10.15 -6.60
C ASP A 137 -17.37 10.65 -7.49
N ALA A 138 -16.19 10.05 -7.31
CA ALA A 138 -14.96 10.44 -8.01
C ALA A 138 -14.54 9.43 -9.09
N PRO A 139 -13.92 9.86 -10.20
CA PRO A 139 -13.32 8.95 -11.17
C PRO A 139 -12.07 8.28 -10.55
N LEU A 140 -11.82 7.04 -10.93
CA LEU A 140 -10.76 6.20 -10.40
C LEU A 140 -9.81 5.74 -11.52
N VAL A 141 -8.52 5.91 -11.28
CA VAL A 141 -7.46 5.28 -12.09
C VAL A 141 -6.71 4.24 -11.28
N ILE A 142 -6.50 3.06 -11.86
CA ILE A 142 -5.75 1.96 -11.25
C ILE A 142 -4.57 1.62 -12.14
N MET A 143 -3.37 1.79 -11.60
CA MET A 143 -2.11 1.51 -12.30
C MET A 143 -1.66 0.08 -12.04
N MET A 144 -1.32 -0.64 -13.10
CA MET A 144 -0.75 -1.98 -13.05
C MET A 144 0.75 -1.90 -13.41
N THR A 145 1.61 -2.01 -12.39
CA THR A 145 3.06 -1.79 -12.52
C THR A 145 3.80 -3.04 -13.01
N ASP A 146 3.42 -3.54 -14.19
CA ASP A 146 4.08 -4.70 -14.79
C ASP A 146 5.54 -4.42 -15.14
N ASP A 147 5.85 -3.22 -15.62
CA ASP A 147 7.23 -2.78 -15.86
C ASP A 147 8.08 -2.81 -14.58
N GLU A 148 7.57 -2.37 -13.43
CA GLU A 148 8.21 -2.49 -12.12
C GLU A 148 8.51 -3.95 -11.81
N LYS A 149 7.53 -4.85 -11.98
CA LYS A 149 7.71 -6.25 -11.58
C LYS A 149 8.68 -6.99 -12.47
N PHE A 150 8.86 -6.54 -13.71
CA PHE A 150 9.97 -6.94 -14.57
C PHE A 150 11.29 -6.34 -14.07
N LEU A 151 11.39 -5.02 -13.93
CA LEU A 151 12.62 -4.30 -13.55
C LEU A 151 13.20 -4.71 -12.19
N PHE A 152 12.34 -5.12 -11.26
CA PHE A 152 12.72 -5.54 -9.90
C PHE A 152 12.97 -7.04 -9.76
N SER A 153 12.64 -7.84 -10.78
CA SER A 153 12.88 -9.28 -10.78
C SER A 153 14.10 -9.63 -11.63
N GLU A 154 14.90 -10.59 -11.19
CA GLU A 154 15.95 -11.19 -12.03
C GLU A 154 15.43 -12.34 -12.91
N LYS A 155 14.20 -12.81 -12.66
CA LYS A 155 13.68 -14.06 -13.22
C LYS A 155 12.49 -13.87 -14.16
N ARG A 156 11.70 -12.82 -13.97
CA ARG A 156 10.45 -12.63 -14.71
C ARG A 156 10.70 -12.10 -16.11
N THR A 157 9.90 -12.55 -17.07
CA THR A 157 9.83 -11.95 -18.42
C THR A 157 8.74 -10.88 -18.50
N VAL A 158 8.73 -10.11 -19.60
CA VAL A 158 7.70 -9.10 -19.88
C VAL A 158 6.34 -9.77 -20.09
N GLU A 159 6.32 -10.87 -20.83
CA GLU A 159 5.11 -11.64 -21.14
C GLU A 159 4.47 -12.21 -19.87
N GLU A 160 5.29 -12.70 -18.93
CA GLU A 160 4.81 -13.19 -17.64
C GLU A 160 4.13 -12.09 -16.81
N VAL A 161 4.75 -10.90 -16.69
CA VAL A 161 4.15 -9.81 -15.91
C VAL A 161 2.91 -9.22 -16.58
N GLN A 162 2.85 -9.17 -17.92
CA GLN A 162 1.65 -8.77 -18.65
C GLN A 162 0.52 -9.80 -18.50
N HIS A 163 0.84 -11.10 -18.44
CA HIS A 163 -0.13 -12.13 -18.10
C HIS A 163 -0.68 -11.90 -16.68
N TYR A 164 0.20 -11.70 -15.69
CA TYR A 164 -0.22 -11.38 -14.33
C TYR A 164 -1.05 -10.08 -14.26
N THR A 165 -0.77 -9.07 -15.09
CA THR A 165 -1.58 -7.84 -15.18
C THR A 165 -3.03 -8.17 -15.52
N ARG A 166 -3.26 -9.01 -16.53
CA ARG A 166 -4.61 -9.41 -16.95
C ARG A 166 -5.33 -10.21 -15.86
N GLU A 167 -4.67 -11.18 -15.23
CA GLU A 167 -5.29 -11.98 -14.16
C GLU A 167 -5.55 -11.17 -12.88
N ASN A 168 -4.63 -10.29 -12.48
CA ASN A 168 -4.84 -9.40 -11.34
C ASN A 168 -5.90 -8.33 -11.66
N ALA A 169 -6.07 -7.92 -12.92
CA ALA A 169 -7.18 -7.06 -13.31
C ALA A 169 -8.54 -7.74 -13.08
N LYS A 170 -8.67 -9.04 -13.36
CA LYS A 170 -9.89 -9.80 -13.03
C LYS A 170 -10.17 -9.79 -11.53
N ASP A 171 -9.13 -9.98 -10.72
CA ASP A 171 -9.25 -9.89 -9.25
C ASP A 171 -9.70 -8.50 -8.80
N ILE A 172 -9.10 -7.43 -9.35
CA ILE A 172 -9.45 -6.04 -9.02
C ILE A 172 -10.89 -5.72 -9.43
N ILE A 173 -11.31 -6.11 -10.64
CA ILE A 173 -12.69 -5.89 -11.13
C ILE A 173 -13.69 -6.64 -10.23
N ALA A 174 -13.35 -7.85 -9.77
CA ALA A 174 -14.19 -8.65 -8.87
C ALA A 174 -14.39 -8.03 -7.48
N ILE A 175 -13.65 -6.98 -7.11
CA ILE A 175 -13.97 -6.14 -5.94
C ILE A 175 -15.30 -5.40 -6.12
N GLY A 176 -15.71 -5.13 -7.36
CA GLY A 176 -16.98 -4.50 -7.71
C GLY A 176 -16.87 -3.00 -7.97
N PHE A 177 -15.81 -2.56 -8.66
CA PHE A 177 -15.70 -1.19 -9.14
C PHE A 177 -16.73 -0.90 -10.23
N ASN A 178 -17.26 0.33 -10.27
CA ASN A 178 -18.14 0.75 -11.34
C ASN A 178 -17.31 0.95 -12.64
N PRO A 179 -17.63 0.24 -13.74
CA PRO A 179 -16.89 0.35 -15.00
C PRO A 179 -17.01 1.73 -15.63
N GLU A 180 -18.10 2.48 -15.46
CA GLU A 180 -18.24 3.80 -16.09
C GLU A 180 -17.29 4.85 -15.49
N ARG A 181 -16.84 4.64 -14.25
CA ARG A 181 -15.98 5.60 -13.50
C ARG A 181 -14.55 5.12 -13.27
N THR A 182 -14.18 3.96 -13.79
CA THR A 182 -12.91 3.31 -13.46
C THR A 182 -12.11 3.00 -14.72
N PHE A 183 -10.85 3.42 -14.70
CA PHE A 183 -9.85 3.11 -15.74
C PHE A 183 -8.70 2.33 -15.11
N ILE A 184 -8.41 1.14 -15.64
CA ILE A 184 -7.26 0.32 -15.26
C ILE A 184 -6.26 0.36 -16.40
N PHE A 185 -4.97 0.47 -16.13
CA PHE A 185 -3.97 0.47 -17.19
C PHE A 185 -2.71 -0.31 -16.81
N SER A 186 -2.15 -1.00 -17.79
CA SER A 186 -0.78 -1.54 -17.76
C SER A 186 0.20 -0.41 -18.04
N ASP A 187 1.32 -0.36 -17.33
CA ASP A 187 2.37 0.61 -17.61
C ASP A 187 2.96 0.39 -19.01
N TYR A 188 3.23 -0.87 -19.40
CA TYR A 188 3.69 -1.19 -20.75
C TYR A 188 2.71 -0.71 -21.84
N ASP A 189 1.41 -0.93 -21.65
CA ASP A 189 0.41 -0.62 -22.69
C ASP A 189 -0.01 0.86 -22.72
N TYR A 190 0.10 1.56 -21.59
CA TYR A 190 -0.31 2.97 -21.47
C TYR A 190 0.82 3.96 -21.76
N MET A 191 2.08 3.54 -21.62
CA MET A 191 3.23 4.41 -21.80
C MET A 191 3.21 5.14 -23.15
N GLY A 192 3.40 6.46 -23.11
CA GLY A 192 3.39 7.34 -24.27
C GLY A 192 2.55 8.60 -24.05
N GLY A 193 2.39 9.41 -25.10
CA GLY A 193 1.54 10.60 -25.08
C GLY A 193 1.78 11.53 -23.88
N ASN A 194 0.71 12.02 -23.27
CA ASN A 194 0.79 12.91 -22.12
C ASN A 194 1.31 12.23 -20.85
N PHE A 195 1.09 10.92 -20.68
CA PHE A 195 1.65 10.17 -19.57
C PHE A 195 3.17 10.24 -19.59
N TYR A 196 3.81 9.92 -20.73
CA TYR A 196 5.27 9.97 -20.86
C TYR A 196 5.85 11.41 -20.76
N LYS A 197 5.11 12.43 -21.22
CA LYS A 197 5.49 13.84 -20.97
C LYS A 197 5.60 14.11 -19.47
N ASN A 198 4.68 13.61 -18.65
CA ASN A 198 4.78 13.75 -17.19
C ASN A 198 5.88 12.88 -16.60
N VAL A 199 6.10 11.66 -17.09
CA VAL A 199 7.22 10.81 -16.66
C VAL A 199 8.55 11.55 -16.80
N THR A 200 8.79 12.15 -17.96
CA THR A 200 10.03 12.91 -18.22
C THR A 200 10.12 14.21 -17.42
N ARG A 201 9.01 14.93 -17.21
CA ARG A 201 8.96 16.13 -16.34
C ARG A 201 9.31 15.79 -14.89
N VAL A 202 8.81 14.65 -14.38
CA VAL A 202 9.11 14.17 -13.04
C VAL A 202 10.55 13.65 -12.95
N ALA A 203 10.98 12.83 -13.90
CA ALA A 203 12.34 12.27 -13.93
C ALA A 203 13.41 13.37 -13.92
N LYS A 204 13.18 14.49 -14.62
CA LYS A 204 14.08 15.66 -14.62
C LYS A 204 14.23 16.30 -13.22
N ARG A 205 13.27 16.09 -12.31
CA ARG A 205 13.26 16.67 -10.95
C ARG A 205 13.83 15.71 -9.89
N ILE A 206 13.85 14.41 -10.16
CA ILE A 206 14.37 13.40 -9.22
C ILE A 206 15.85 13.18 -9.51
N THR A 207 16.71 13.70 -8.65
CA THR A 207 18.16 13.42 -8.75
C THR A 207 18.48 12.00 -8.31
N LEU A 208 19.59 11.43 -8.78
CA LEU A 208 20.09 10.15 -8.27
C LEU A 208 20.28 10.17 -6.75
N ASN A 209 20.78 11.27 -6.18
CA ASN A 209 20.93 11.40 -4.72
C ASN A 209 19.58 11.32 -4.00
N THR A 210 18.52 11.92 -4.56
CA THR A 210 17.16 11.79 -4.05
C THR A 210 16.71 10.33 -4.09
N ALA A 211 16.92 9.65 -5.23
CA ALA A 211 16.53 8.26 -5.38
C ALA A 211 17.26 7.33 -4.40
N LYS A 212 18.59 7.49 -4.23
CA LYS A 212 19.39 6.76 -3.24
C LYS A 212 18.90 7.02 -1.80
N ALA A 213 18.62 8.28 -1.46
CA ALA A 213 18.22 8.66 -0.10
C ALA A 213 16.81 8.19 0.28
N VAL A 214 15.88 8.15 -0.67
CA VAL A 214 14.47 7.81 -0.41
C VAL A 214 14.23 6.31 -0.55
N PHE A 215 14.82 5.69 -1.57
CA PHE A 215 14.53 4.31 -1.96
C PHE A 215 15.67 3.33 -1.63
N GLY A 216 16.81 3.82 -1.15
CA GLY A 216 17.94 2.98 -0.79
C GLY A 216 18.65 2.33 -1.98
N PHE A 217 18.46 2.86 -3.20
CA PHE A 217 19.21 2.40 -4.37
C PHE A 217 20.70 2.72 -4.25
N ASP A 218 21.51 1.94 -4.95
CA ASP A 218 22.97 2.06 -5.01
C ASP A 218 23.47 1.91 -6.45
N ASP A 219 24.79 1.88 -6.64
CA ASP A 219 25.40 1.80 -7.96
C ASP A 219 25.24 0.42 -8.63
N SER A 220 24.71 -0.59 -7.90
CA SER A 220 24.34 -1.89 -8.46
C SER A 220 22.89 -1.93 -8.96
N SER A 221 22.08 -0.93 -8.60
CA SER A 221 20.68 -0.84 -9.01
C SER A 221 20.57 -0.48 -10.50
N ASN A 222 19.80 -1.25 -11.27
CA ASN A 222 19.60 -0.95 -12.69
C ASN A 222 18.89 0.41 -12.88
N ILE A 223 19.16 1.06 -14.02
CA ILE A 223 18.63 2.40 -14.32
C ILE A 223 17.08 2.45 -14.34
N GLY A 224 16.43 1.32 -14.65
CA GLY A 224 14.98 1.20 -14.63
C GLY A 224 14.40 1.30 -13.23
N LYS A 225 14.99 0.60 -12.24
CA LYS A 225 14.60 0.71 -10.82
C LYS A 225 14.67 2.15 -10.33
N VAL A 226 15.76 2.84 -10.67
CA VAL A 226 15.99 4.24 -10.28
C VAL A 226 14.99 5.18 -10.95
N HIS A 227 14.67 4.94 -12.21
CA HIS A 227 13.74 5.76 -12.99
C HIS A 227 12.26 5.54 -12.60
N PHE A 228 11.89 4.34 -12.16
CA PHE A 228 10.51 3.89 -11.95
C PHE A 228 9.67 4.82 -11.06
N ALA A 229 10.28 5.46 -10.04
CA ALA A 229 9.57 6.43 -9.19
C ALA A 229 8.90 7.56 -10.01
N SER A 230 9.46 7.90 -11.17
CA SER A 230 8.90 8.90 -12.09
C SER A 230 7.63 8.41 -12.79
N ILE A 231 7.52 7.11 -13.03
CA ILE A 231 6.38 6.45 -13.66
C ILE A 231 5.21 6.44 -12.67
N GLN A 232 5.43 5.90 -11.47
CA GLN A 232 4.42 5.87 -10.40
C GLN A 232 3.94 7.27 -9.98
N ALA A 233 4.85 8.24 -9.91
CA ALA A 233 4.50 9.63 -9.62
C ALA A 233 3.58 10.25 -10.70
N SER A 234 3.79 9.91 -11.97
CA SER A 234 3.07 10.54 -13.09
C SER A 234 1.58 10.19 -13.12
N SER A 235 1.20 9.04 -12.57
CA SER A 235 -0.20 8.63 -12.38
C SER A 235 -0.96 9.51 -11.38
N SER A 236 -0.26 10.36 -10.62
CA SER A 236 -0.86 11.28 -9.66
C SER A 236 -1.36 12.60 -10.27
N PHE A 237 -1.11 12.85 -11.56
CA PHE A 237 -1.42 14.13 -12.21
C PHE A 237 -2.54 13.98 -13.25
N GLY A 238 -3.58 14.80 -13.16
CA GLY A 238 -4.74 14.71 -14.06
C GLY A 238 -4.37 14.85 -15.54
N ASN A 239 -3.39 15.70 -15.88
CA ASN A 239 -2.95 15.87 -17.26
C ASN A 239 -2.23 14.65 -17.86
N SER A 240 -1.97 13.59 -17.08
CA SER A 240 -1.54 12.29 -17.59
C SER A 240 -2.65 11.54 -18.33
N PHE A 241 -3.93 11.86 -18.06
CA PHE A 241 -5.09 11.14 -18.59
C PHE A 241 -6.02 12.07 -19.39
N PRO A 242 -5.59 12.59 -20.55
CA PRO A 242 -6.36 13.57 -21.33
C PRO A 242 -7.73 13.04 -21.78
N HIS A 243 -7.83 11.75 -22.07
CA HIS A 243 -9.09 11.08 -22.40
C HIS A 243 -10.13 11.08 -21.27
N ILE A 244 -9.72 11.33 -20.01
CA ILE A 244 -10.60 11.44 -18.84
C ILE A 244 -10.83 12.92 -18.50
N PHE A 245 -9.77 13.72 -18.42
CA PHE A 245 -9.83 15.07 -17.84
C PHE A 245 -9.77 16.21 -18.87
N GLY A 246 -9.51 15.91 -20.14
CA GLY A 246 -9.35 16.88 -21.23
C GLY A 246 -7.90 17.23 -21.56
N ASP A 247 -7.70 17.95 -22.67
CA ASP A 247 -6.37 18.24 -23.23
C ASP A 247 -5.71 19.52 -22.71
N ASP A 248 -6.46 20.38 -22.00
CA ASP A 248 -5.93 21.62 -21.43
C ASP A 248 -5.03 21.31 -20.22
N GLU A 249 -3.73 21.14 -20.48
CA GLU A 249 -2.73 20.82 -19.44
C GLU A 249 -2.67 21.88 -18.32
N ALA A 250 -2.99 23.14 -18.60
CA ALA A 250 -2.97 24.20 -17.58
C ALA A 250 -4.10 24.02 -16.56
N LYS A 251 -5.25 23.49 -16.98
CA LYS A 251 -6.37 23.15 -16.09
C LYS A 251 -6.19 21.77 -15.46
N THR A 252 -5.90 20.76 -16.27
CA THR A 252 -5.86 19.36 -15.80
C THR A 252 -4.71 19.06 -14.84
N SER A 253 -3.63 19.84 -14.90
CA SER A 253 -2.56 19.81 -13.89
C SER A 253 -2.96 20.34 -12.51
N GLN A 254 -4.10 21.05 -12.41
CA GLN A 254 -4.63 21.59 -11.16
C GLN A 254 -5.71 20.69 -10.52
N ILE A 255 -5.98 19.53 -11.12
CA ILE A 255 -6.86 18.50 -10.56
C ILE A 255 -6.02 17.64 -9.60
N PRO A 256 -6.24 17.71 -8.28
CA PRO A 256 -5.54 16.85 -7.34
C PRO A 256 -6.09 15.43 -7.41
N CYS A 257 -5.27 14.48 -6.95
CA CYS A 257 -5.75 13.12 -6.67
C CYS A 257 -5.77 12.83 -5.17
N LEU A 258 -6.62 11.87 -4.78
CA LEU A 258 -6.56 11.17 -3.50
C LEU A 258 -5.96 9.78 -3.74
N ILE A 259 -4.96 9.40 -2.96
CA ILE A 259 -4.26 8.12 -3.08
C ILE A 259 -4.49 7.27 -1.82
N PRO A 260 -5.37 6.25 -1.89
CA PRO A 260 -5.46 5.20 -0.89
C PRO A 260 -4.35 4.17 -1.11
N CYS A 261 -3.46 4.04 -0.13
CA CYS A 261 -2.38 3.07 -0.15
C CYS A 261 -2.01 2.58 1.25
N ALA A 262 -1.21 1.52 1.33
CA ALA A 262 -0.54 1.19 2.59
C ALA A 262 0.62 2.17 2.83
N ILE A 263 1.00 2.35 4.09
CA ILE A 263 1.99 3.37 4.50
C ILE A 263 3.39 3.17 3.88
N ASP A 264 3.74 1.95 3.44
CA ASP A 264 5.00 1.66 2.74
C ASP A 264 5.14 2.40 1.40
N GLN A 265 4.03 2.84 0.81
CA GLN A 265 4.04 3.57 -0.46
C GLN A 265 4.25 5.09 -0.30
N ASP A 266 4.16 5.64 0.92
CA ASP A 266 4.35 7.08 1.17
C ASP A 266 5.69 7.64 0.63
N PRO A 267 6.83 6.94 0.66
CA PRO A 267 8.08 7.43 0.09
C PRO A 267 7.98 7.85 -1.38
N TYR A 268 7.24 7.10 -2.21
CA TYR A 268 6.99 7.49 -3.61
C TYR A 268 6.24 8.82 -3.67
N PHE A 269 5.14 8.93 -2.94
CA PHE A 269 4.26 10.08 -3.05
C PHE A 269 4.76 11.30 -2.31
N ARG A 270 5.65 11.14 -1.33
CA ARG A 270 6.40 12.25 -0.73
C ARG A 270 7.27 12.93 -1.80
N VAL A 271 8.00 12.15 -2.60
CA VAL A 271 8.76 12.67 -3.75
C VAL A 271 7.82 13.27 -4.80
N THR A 272 6.69 12.62 -5.09
CA THR A 272 5.68 13.15 -6.02
C THR A 272 5.18 14.53 -5.60
N ARG A 273 4.92 14.76 -4.30
CA ARG A 273 4.46 16.06 -3.77
C ARG A 273 5.50 17.16 -3.91
N ASP A 274 6.79 16.83 -3.77
CA ASP A 274 7.89 17.78 -4.00
C ASP A 274 8.02 18.12 -5.50
N CYS A 275 7.93 17.10 -6.37
CA CYS A 275 7.91 17.29 -7.82
C CYS A 275 6.72 18.13 -8.26
N ALA A 276 5.52 17.89 -7.71
CA ALA A 276 4.31 18.65 -7.99
C ALA A 276 4.48 20.14 -7.69
N ALA A 277 5.10 20.49 -6.55
CA ALA A 277 5.40 21.87 -6.21
C ALA A 277 6.31 22.53 -7.25
N GLY A 278 7.39 21.83 -7.64
CA GLY A 278 8.33 22.33 -8.65
C GLY A 278 7.71 22.50 -10.04
N LEU A 279 6.78 21.61 -10.42
CA LEU A 279 6.03 21.65 -11.67
C LEU A 279 4.82 22.60 -11.63
N ARG A 280 4.50 23.17 -10.47
CA ARG A 280 3.28 23.96 -10.21
C ARG A 280 1.99 23.17 -10.47
N TYR A 281 2.03 21.85 -10.25
CA TYR A 281 0.87 20.97 -10.31
C TYR A 281 0.18 20.88 -8.95
N ALA A 282 -1.07 20.41 -8.94
CA ALA A 282 -1.75 20.05 -7.70
C ALA A 282 -1.02 18.90 -6.98
N LYS A 283 -0.79 19.06 -5.68
CA LYS A 283 -0.17 18.00 -4.87
C LYS A 283 -1.18 16.87 -4.66
N PRO A 284 -0.76 15.59 -4.76
CA PRO A 284 -1.62 14.48 -4.39
C PRO A 284 -1.87 14.46 -2.88
N SER A 285 -3.10 14.14 -2.49
CA SER A 285 -3.50 13.83 -1.11
C SER A 285 -3.40 12.33 -0.88
N LEU A 286 -3.20 11.92 0.37
CA LEU A 286 -2.99 10.51 0.72
C LEU A 286 -3.81 10.10 1.94
N ILE A 287 -4.20 8.84 1.97
CA ILE A 287 -4.67 8.14 3.17
C ILE A 287 -3.94 6.80 3.25
N HIS A 288 -3.46 6.47 4.45
CA HIS A 288 -2.58 5.32 4.67
C HIS A 288 -3.25 4.26 5.53
N SER A 289 -3.26 3.03 5.03
CA SER A 289 -3.62 1.85 5.80
C SER A 289 -2.41 1.25 6.51
N ARG A 290 -2.71 0.59 7.63
CA ARG A 290 -1.83 -0.43 8.23
C ARG A 290 -1.75 -1.65 7.30
N PHE A 291 -0.77 -2.50 7.55
CA PHE A 291 -0.70 -3.80 6.90
C PHE A 291 -1.68 -4.78 7.56
N LEU A 292 -2.20 -5.70 6.76
CA LEU A 292 -2.77 -6.93 7.28
C LEU A 292 -1.60 -7.89 7.53
N ASP A 293 -1.39 -8.27 8.79
CA ASP A 293 -0.29 -9.13 9.21
C ASP A 293 -0.34 -10.48 8.48
N ALA A 294 0.81 -11.14 8.30
CA ALA A 294 0.85 -12.51 7.83
C ALA A 294 0.31 -13.49 8.87
N LEU A 295 -0.04 -14.70 8.44
CA LEU A 295 -0.55 -15.73 9.34
C LEU A 295 0.42 -16.03 10.50
N GLN A 296 1.73 -15.94 10.28
CA GLN A 296 2.76 -16.23 11.29
C GLN A 296 2.80 -15.23 12.46
N GLY A 297 2.14 -14.07 12.35
CA GLY A 297 2.01 -13.13 13.45
C GLY A 297 2.44 -11.70 13.13
N PRO A 298 2.32 -10.82 14.15
CA PRO A 298 2.54 -9.38 14.01
C PRO A 298 3.94 -9.02 13.49
N GLY A 299 4.00 -7.99 12.64
CA GLY A 299 5.27 -7.45 12.15
C GLY A 299 5.86 -8.18 10.93
N SER A 300 5.07 -9.06 10.30
CA SER A 300 5.38 -9.69 9.03
C SER A 300 4.27 -9.42 7.99
N LYS A 301 4.65 -9.20 6.72
CA LYS A 301 3.73 -8.96 5.61
C LYS A 301 3.44 -10.27 4.87
N MET A 302 2.19 -10.49 4.47
CA MET A 302 1.84 -11.62 3.58
C MET A 302 2.66 -11.59 2.29
N SER A 303 3.10 -12.77 1.84
CA SER A 303 3.76 -12.93 0.55
C SER A 303 3.00 -13.91 -0.32
N ALA A 304 2.70 -13.50 -1.56
CA ALA A 304 2.13 -14.39 -2.55
C ALA A 304 3.05 -15.58 -2.91
N SER A 305 4.35 -15.49 -2.60
CA SER A 305 5.31 -16.59 -2.83
C SER A 305 5.38 -17.62 -1.69
N ILE A 306 4.68 -17.39 -0.56
CA ILE A 306 4.72 -18.28 0.61
C ILE A 306 3.29 -18.68 0.96
N ASP A 307 2.87 -19.87 0.53
CA ASP A 307 1.47 -20.34 0.68
C ASP A 307 1.00 -20.38 2.14
N SER A 308 1.89 -20.75 3.05
CA SER A 308 1.60 -20.79 4.49
C SER A 308 1.46 -19.41 5.14
N SER A 309 1.85 -18.33 4.46
CA SER A 309 1.83 -16.97 5.02
C SER A 309 0.52 -16.23 4.81
N ALA A 310 -0.29 -16.65 3.83
CA ALA A 310 -1.41 -15.87 3.33
C ALA A 310 -2.66 -16.71 3.06
N ILE A 311 -3.81 -16.05 3.16
CA ILE A 311 -5.09 -16.55 2.65
C ILE A 311 -5.28 -15.97 1.25
N PHE A 312 -5.30 -16.84 0.23
CA PHE A 312 -5.53 -16.42 -1.15
C PHE A 312 -7.01 -16.20 -1.42
N LEU A 313 -7.32 -15.31 -2.38
CA LEU A 313 -8.71 -15.05 -2.77
C LEU A 313 -9.37 -16.25 -3.46
N ASN A 314 -8.56 -17.18 -3.98
CA ASN A 314 -9.01 -18.44 -4.57
C ASN A 314 -8.95 -19.64 -3.61
N ASP A 315 -8.58 -19.45 -2.33
CA ASP A 315 -8.62 -20.54 -1.36
C ASP A 315 -10.07 -21.00 -1.13
N THR A 316 -10.28 -22.32 -1.07
CA THR A 316 -11.57 -22.91 -0.68
C THR A 316 -11.84 -22.71 0.82
N PRO A 317 -13.10 -22.77 1.28
CA PRO A 317 -13.43 -22.69 2.70
C PRO A 317 -12.62 -23.66 3.58
N LYS A 318 -12.35 -24.88 3.07
CA LYS A 318 -11.53 -25.89 3.75
C LYS A 318 -10.05 -25.49 3.83
N GLN A 319 -9.49 -24.92 2.77
CA GLN A 319 -8.11 -24.40 2.79
C GLN A 319 -7.98 -23.23 3.79
N ILE A 320 -8.95 -22.30 3.79
CA ILE A 320 -8.98 -21.17 4.73
C ILE A 320 -8.99 -21.69 6.16
N GLN A 321 -9.91 -22.61 6.49
CA GLN A 321 -10.00 -23.20 7.83
C GLN A 321 -8.69 -23.89 8.24
N ASN A 322 -8.09 -24.67 7.34
CA ASN A 322 -6.83 -25.36 7.61
C ASN A 322 -5.67 -24.37 7.85
N LYS A 323 -5.56 -23.32 7.04
CA LYS A 323 -4.52 -22.29 7.18
C LYS A 323 -4.68 -21.49 8.47
N MET A 324 -5.91 -21.09 8.81
CA MET A 324 -6.20 -20.41 10.09
C MET A 324 -5.87 -21.29 11.29
N ASN A 325 -6.25 -22.56 11.26
CA ASN A 325 -5.98 -23.48 12.37
C ASN A 325 -4.48 -23.74 12.55
N LYS A 326 -3.76 -24.00 11.45
CA LYS A 326 -2.36 -24.45 11.49
C LYS A 326 -1.34 -23.32 11.58
N TYR A 327 -1.58 -22.18 10.93
CA TYR A 327 -0.56 -21.15 10.74
C TYR A 327 -0.88 -19.83 11.44
N ALA A 328 -2.16 -19.50 11.69
CA ALA A 328 -2.50 -18.24 12.34
C ALA A 328 -1.97 -18.20 13.79
N PHE A 329 -1.10 -17.26 14.06
CA PHE A 329 -0.56 -16.98 15.39
C PHE A 329 -1.70 -16.64 16.38
N SER A 330 -1.62 -17.23 17.57
CA SER A 330 -2.60 -17.04 18.64
C SER A 330 -2.04 -16.17 19.75
N GLY A 331 -2.84 -15.21 20.23
CA GLY A 331 -2.60 -14.49 21.48
C GLY A 331 -3.13 -15.21 22.73
N GLY A 332 -3.74 -16.38 22.56
CA GLY A 332 -4.27 -17.22 23.65
C GLY A 332 -3.25 -18.15 24.29
N LYS A 333 -3.73 -18.95 25.25
CA LYS A 333 -2.92 -19.93 25.98
C LYS A 333 -2.94 -21.29 25.28
N VAL A 334 -2.01 -22.17 25.67
CA VAL A 334 -1.88 -23.52 25.08
C VAL A 334 -3.02 -24.41 25.54
N THR A 335 -3.40 -24.32 26.82
CA THR A 335 -4.48 -25.13 27.41
C THR A 335 -5.77 -24.32 27.58
N ALA A 336 -6.91 -25.01 27.54
CA ALA A 336 -8.22 -24.38 27.73
C ALA A 336 -8.39 -23.88 29.18
N GLU A 337 -7.80 -24.58 30.15
CA GLU A 337 -7.80 -24.21 31.56
C GLU A 337 -7.08 -22.87 31.78
N GLU A 338 -5.84 -22.74 31.27
CA GLU A 338 -5.09 -21.48 31.34
C GLU A 338 -5.82 -20.37 30.60
N GLN A 339 -6.37 -20.64 29.41
CA GLN A 339 -7.10 -19.62 28.66
C GLN A 339 -8.33 -19.13 29.41
N ARG A 340 -9.09 -20.02 30.07
CA ARG A 340 -10.23 -19.61 30.90
C ARG A 340 -9.84 -18.85 32.15
N ALA A 341 -8.67 -19.14 32.73
CA ALA A 341 -8.19 -18.50 33.94
C ALA A 341 -7.54 -17.14 33.68
N GLU A 342 -6.75 -17.01 32.61
CA GLU A 342 -5.90 -15.85 32.34
C GLU A 342 -6.35 -15.03 31.13
N GLY A 343 -7.24 -15.57 30.30
CA GLY A 343 -7.65 -14.94 29.06
C GLY A 343 -6.62 -15.04 27.94
N ALA A 344 -6.81 -14.20 26.92
CA ALA A 344 -5.96 -14.10 25.73
C ALA A 344 -5.69 -12.63 25.37
N ASP A 345 -4.62 -12.38 24.61
CA ASP A 345 -4.32 -11.05 24.09
C ASP A 345 -4.83 -10.88 22.65
N PRO A 346 -5.97 -10.19 22.43
CA PRO A 346 -6.49 -9.96 21.08
C PRO A 346 -5.60 -9.03 20.25
N ASP A 347 -4.78 -8.17 20.87
CA ASP A 347 -4.01 -7.16 20.14
C ASP A 347 -2.84 -7.78 19.35
N VAL A 348 -2.41 -9.00 19.72
CA VAL A 348 -1.40 -9.79 19.00
C VAL A 348 -1.99 -10.98 18.22
N ASP A 349 -3.28 -11.29 18.40
CA ASP A 349 -3.93 -12.45 17.78
C ASP A 349 -4.31 -12.20 16.32
N VAL A 350 -3.78 -13.01 15.41
CA VAL A 350 -4.00 -12.84 13.96
C VAL A 350 -5.48 -13.01 13.58
N SER A 351 -6.20 -13.92 14.24
CA SER A 351 -7.62 -14.15 13.95
C SER A 351 -8.46 -12.95 14.34
N TYR A 352 -8.18 -12.37 15.51
CA TYR A 352 -8.82 -11.11 15.91
C TYR A 352 -8.45 -9.97 14.97
N GLN A 353 -7.17 -9.83 14.61
CA GLN A 353 -6.75 -8.80 13.67
C GLN A 353 -7.48 -8.94 12.33
N TYR A 354 -7.61 -10.13 11.75
CA TYR A 354 -8.34 -10.34 10.50
C TYR A 354 -9.83 -10.00 10.65
N LEU A 355 -10.47 -10.37 11.76
CA LEU A 355 -11.86 -9.97 12.03
C LEU A 355 -12.04 -8.45 12.05
N ARG A 356 -11.07 -7.67 12.54
CA ARG A 356 -11.13 -6.20 12.48
C ARG A 356 -11.24 -5.67 11.04
N PHE A 357 -10.74 -6.39 10.04
CA PHE A 357 -10.83 -6.02 8.62
C PHE A 357 -12.10 -6.58 7.97
N PHE A 358 -12.46 -7.84 8.21
CA PHE A 358 -13.50 -8.52 7.44
C PHE A 358 -14.89 -8.54 8.09
N LEU A 359 -14.98 -8.35 9.40
CA LEU A 359 -16.27 -8.34 10.10
C LEU A 359 -16.84 -6.92 10.18
N ASP A 360 -17.94 -6.62 9.49
CA ASP A 360 -18.49 -5.25 9.47
C ASP A 360 -19.15 -4.82 10.79
N ASP A 361 -19.63 -5.76 11.61
CA ASP A 361 -20.36 -5.50 12.85
C ASP A 361 -19.41 -5.07 13.99
N ASP A 362 -19.55 -3.82 14.45
CA ASP A 362 -18.73 -3.25 15.53
C ASP A 362 -19.10 -3.82 16.91
N GLU A 363 -20.36 -4.18 17.15
CA GLU A 363 -20.83 -4.73 18.42
C GLU A 363 -20.37 -6.18 18.58
N GLU A 364 -20.49 -6.97 17.51
CA GLU A 364 -19.98 -8.35 17.49
C GLU A 364 -18.46 -8.35 17.68
N LEU A 365 -17.72 -7.49 16.98
CA LEU A 365 -16.27 -7.39 17.13
C LEU A 365 -15.85 -6.99 18.55
N ALA A 366 -16.58 -6.06 19.18
CA ALA A 366 -16.33 -5.65 20.57
C ALA A 366 -16.59 -6.80 21.55
N LYS A 367 -17.67 -7.57 21.34
CA LYS A 367 -17.99 -8.76 22.13
C LYS A 367 -16.94 -9.85 21.97
N ILE A 368 -16.49 -10.13 20.74
CA ILE A 368 -15.40 -11.09 20.48
C ILE A 368 -14.14 -10.67 21.21
N ARG A 369 -13.79 -9.37 21.19
CA ARG A 369 -12.62 -8.86 21.90
C ARG A 369 -12.71 -9.15 23.39
N GLU A 370 -13.85 -8.86 24.01
CA GLU A 370 -14.02 -9.03 25.45
C GLU A 370 -14.12 -10.50 25.86
N ASP A 371 -14.89 -11.30 25.12
CA ASP A 371 -15.03 -12.73 25.40
C ASP A 371 -13.66 -13.44 25.24
N TYR A 372 -12.84 -13.05 24.26
CA TYR A 372 -11.49 -13.61 24.09
C TYR A 372 -10.53 -13.15 25.19
N ARG A 373 -10.54 -11.85 25.51
CA ARG A 373 -9.70 -11.25 26.56
C ARG A 373 -9.97 -11.83 27.94
N THR A 374 -11.22 -12.18 28.24
CA THR A 374 -11.63 -12.76 29.53
C THR A 374 -11.54 -14.27 29.59
N GLY A 375 -11.17 -14.94 28.48
CA GLY A 375 -11.08 -16.40 28.43
C GLY A 375 -12.40 -17.13 28.23
N LYS A 376 -13.51 -16.39 28.06
CA LYS A 376 -14.83 -16.96 27.75
C LYS A 376 -14.88 -17.58 26.36
N MET A 377 -14.16 -16.98 25.40
CA MET A 377 -13.95 -17.54 24.06
C MET A 377 -12.57 -18.18 23.97
N LEU A 378 -12.50 -19.41 23.45
CA LEU A 378 -11.27 -20.15 23.23
C LEU A 378 -10.59 -19.82 21.90
N THR A 379 -9.29 -20.07 21.79
CA THR A 379 -8.50 -19.87 20.55
C THR A 379 -9.10 -20.60 19.34
N GLY A 380 -9.60 -21.82 19.54
CA GLY A 380 -10.25 -22.58 18.48
C GLY A 380 -11.55 -21.93 17.97
N GLU A 381 -12.29 -21.26 18.85
CA GLU A 381 -13.57 -20.63 18.54
C GLU A 381 -13.36 -19.34 17.73
N ILE A 382 -12.41 -18.49 18.13
CA ILE A 382 -12.10 -17.27 17.36
C ILE A 382 -11.51 -17.61 15.97
N LYS A 383 -10.64 -18.63 15.88
CA LYS A 383 -10.10 -19.11 14.60
C LYS A 383 -11.22 -19.61 13.68
N LYS A 384 -12.18 -20.35 14.23
CA LYS A 384 -13.35 -20.83 13.50
C LYS A 384 -14.19 -19.65 12.99
N ARG A 385 -14.55 -18.69 13.86
CA ARG A 385 -15.33 -17.51 13.50
C ARG A 385 -14.65 -16.65 12.43
N CYS A 386 -13.34 -16.48 12.52
CA CYS A 386 -12.53 -15.79 11.51
C CYS A 386 -12.50 -16.55 10.17
N ALA A 387 -12.32 -17.88 10.20
CA ALA A 387 -12.33 -18.70 9.00
C ALA A 387 -13.70 -18.65 8.29
N GLU A 388 -14.79 -18.62 9.04
CA GLU A 388 -16.15 -18.47 8.50
C GLU A 388 -16.35 -17.13 7.79
N GLU A 389 -15.90 -16.01 8.38
CA GLU A 389 -16.01 -14.68 7.74
C GLU A 389 -15.15 -14.60 6.48
N LEU A 390 -13.91 -15.11 6.53
CA LEU A 390 -13.02 -15.13 5.38
C LEU A 390 -13.55 -16.04 4.26
N ALA A 391 -14.12 -17.19 4.61
CA ALA A 391 -14.73 -18.09 3.64
C ALA A 391 -15.92 -17.42 2.95
N LYS A 392 -16.81 -16.77 3.71
CA LYS A 392 -17.92 -15.97 3.16
C LYS A 392 -17.41 -14.88 2.21
N TYR A 393 -16.37 -14.13 2.61
CA TYR A 393 -15.75 -13.10 1.78
C TYR A 393 -15.16 -13.68 0.48
N CYS A 394 -14.32 -14.70 0.57
CA CYS A 394 -13.65 -15.31 -0.58
C CYS A 394 -14.63 -15.98 -1.54
N THR A 395 -15.67 -16.67 -1.04
CA THR A 395 -16.71 -17.27 -1.89
C THR A 395 -17.47 -16.20 -2.66
N ALA A 396 -17.94 -15.13 -1.99
CA ALA A 396 -18.62 -14.03 -2.67
C ALA A 396 -17.70 -13.31 -3.69
N PHE A 397 -16.40 -13.21 -3.40
CA PHE A 397 -15.41 -12.70 -4.33
C PHE A 397 -15.26 -13.60 -5.57
N GLN A 398 -15.11 -14.91 -5.37
CA GLN A 398 -14.96 -15.89 -6.45
C GLN A 398 -16.18 -15.90 -7.37
N GLU A 399 -17.39 -15.78 -6.83
CA GLU A 399 -18.64 -15.65 -7.60
C GLU A 399 -18.67 -14.40 -8.49
N ARG A 400 -18.12 -13.27 -8.02
CA ARG A 400 -17.98 -12.05 -8.85
C ARG A 400 -16.89 -12.23 -9.88
N ARG A 401 -15.72 -12.77 -9.50
CA ARG A 401 -14.60 -13.02 -10.41
C ARG A 401 -14.98 -13.94 -11.56
N ALA A 402 -15.79 -14.97 -11.31
CA ALA A 402 -16.27 -15.90 -12.33
C ALA A 402 -17.12 -15.22 -13.44
N LYS A 403 -17.64 -14.02 -13.19
CA LYS A 403 -18.42 -13.22 -14.16
C LYS A 403 -17.56 -12.23 -14.93
N VAL A 404 -16.27 -12.10 -14.60
CA VAL A 404 -15.36 -11.17 -15.27
C VAL A 404 -14.74 -11.86 -16.48
N ASP A 405 -15.26 -11.53 -17.66
CA ASP A 405 -14.74 -11.99 -18.94
C ASP A 405 -13.73 -10.99 -19.56
N GLU A 406 -13.14 -11.38 -20.69
CA GLU A 406 -12.17 -10.53 -21.40
C GLU A 406 -12.79 -9.23 -21.93
N GLU A 407 -14.08 -9.22 -22.28
CA GLU A 407 -14.77 -8.01 -22.70
C GLU A 407 -14.86 -7.00 -21.54
N THR A 408 -15.23 -7.47 -20.35
CA THR A 408 -15.22 -6.67 -19.13
C THR A 408 -13.83 -6.13 -18.84
N VAL A 409 -12.80 -6.99 -18.88
CA VAL A 409 -11.42 -6.57 -18.66
C VAL A 409 -10.98 -5.51 -19.68
N ASN A 410 -11.32 -5.70 -20.96
CA ASN A 410 -11.02 -4.73 -22.02
C ASN A 410 -11.77 -3.41 -21.85
N LEU A 411 -13.01 -3.45 -21.36
CA LEU A 411 -13.75 -2.24 -21.01
C LEU A 411 -12.99 -1.43 -19.97
N PHE A 412 -12.55 -2.03 -18.86
CA PHE A 412 -11.78 -1.32 -17.84
C PHE A 412 -10.46 -0.73 -18.36
N PHE A 413 -9.82 -1.39 -19.33
CA PHE A 413 -8.56 -0.94 -19.96
C PHE A 413 -8.73 0.01 -21.16
N SER A 414 -9.97 0.23 -21.60
CA SER A 414 -10.23 1.08 -22.75
C SER A 414 -9.99 2.56 -22.41
N ARG A 415 -9.23 3.26 -23.27
CA ARG A 415 -9.00 4.70 -23.17
C ARG A 415 -10.27 5.46 -23.60
N ARG A 416 -11.18 5.70 -22.65
CA ARG A 416 -12.48 6.37 -22.87
C ARG A 416 -12.73 7.49 -21.84
N PRO A 417 -13.62 8.44 -22.15
CA PRO A 417 -14.20 9.31 -21.13
C PRO A 417 -14.89 8.49 -20.04
N LEU A 418 -14.72 8.92 -18.79
CA LEU A 418 -15.42 8.33 -17.65
C LEU A 418 -16.67 9.15 -17.32
N SER A 419 -17.62 8.55 -16.59
CA SER A 419 -18.84 9.19 -16.10
C SER A 419 -18.79 9.33 -14.58
N TRP A 420 -18.99 10.56 -14.08
CA TRP A 420 -19.10 10.88 -12.65
C TRP A 420 -19.80 12.24 -12.47
N GLY A 421 -20.40 12.49 -11.30
CA GLY A 421 -21.30 13.63 -11.09
C GLY A 421 -20.66 15.02 -11.17
N LEU A 422 -19.34 15.12 -11.07
CA LEU A 422 -18.59 16.38 -11.18
C LEU A 422 -17.86 16.56 -12.51
N ALA A 423 -18.15 15.75 -13.54
CA ALA A 423 -17.47 15.84 -14.84
C ALA A 423 -17.64 17.21 -15.52
N GLU A 424 -18.84 17.80 -15.47
CA GLU A 424 -19.09 19.14 -16.02
C GLU A 424 -18.28 20.25 -15.33
N ASN A 425 -17.91 20.04 -14.06
CA ASN A 425 -17.17 21.01 -13.25
C ASN A 425 -15.68 21.06 -13.62
N LEU A 426 -15.20 20.19 -14.52
CA LEU A 426 -13.87 20.33 -15.12
C LEU A 426 -13.70 21.67 -15.86
N LYS A 427 -14.80 22.23 -16.40
CA LYS A 427 -14.80 23.51 -17.13
C LYS A 427 -14.45 24.72 -16.25
N SER A 428 -14.71 24.63 -14.94
CA SER A 428 -14.57 25.73 -13.98
C SER A 428 -13.34 25.62 -13.08
N ILE A 429 -12.39 24.73 -13.40
CA ILE A 429 -11.15 24.59 -12.64
C ILE A 429 -10.34 25.90 -12.73
N PRO A 430 -10.01 26.54 -11.59
CA PRO A 430 -9.16 27.71 -11.59
C PRO A 430 -7.74 27.32 -12.01
N ILE A 431 -7.18 28.09 -12.94
CA ILE A 431 -5.79 27.96 -13.32
C ILE A 431 -4.97 28.76 -12.30
N ARG A 432 -3.93 28.14 -11.75
CA ARG A 432 -3.00 28.87 -10.90
C ARG A 432 -2.21 29.86 -11.75
N GLU A 433 -2.46 31.15 -11.59
CA GLU A 433 -1.74 32.20 -12.31
C GLU A 433 -0.23 32.08 -12.08
N ALA A 434 0.55 32.31 -13.14
CA ALA A 434 1.99 32.43 -13.03
C ALA A 434 2.30 33.76 -12.35
N THR A 435 2.31 33.81 -11.02
CA THR A 435 2.84 34.99 -10.32
C THR A 435 4.32 35.15 -10.68
N THR A 436 4.74 36.40 -10.91
CA THR A 436 6.13 36.84 -11.11
C THR A 436 6.95 36.79 -9.82
N ASP A 437 6.58 35.91 -8.89
CA ASP A 437 7.38 35.68 -7.71
C ASP A 437 8.61 34.89 -8.13
N GLY A 438 9.78 35.40 -7.73
CA GLY A 438 11.09 34.79 -7.97
C GLY A 438 11.14 33.32 -7.56
N PRO A 439 12.21 32.60 -7.93
CA PRO A 439 12.27 31.14 -7.83
C PRO A 439 11.74 30.68 -6.47
N ALA A 440 10.70 29.85 -6.50
CA ALA A 440 10.13 29.23 -5.31
C ALA A 440 11.29 28.69 -4.46
N GLU A 441 11.36 29.04 -3.18
CA GLU A 441 12.40 28.53 -2.28
C GLU A 441 12.42 26.99 -2.38
N GLY A 442 13.49 26.44 -2.97
CA GLY A 442 13.62 25.02 -3.30
C GLY A 442 13.75 24.69 -4.80
N ALA A 443 13.60 25.67 -5.70
CA ALA A 443 13.73 25.47 -7.15
C ALA A 443 15.18 25.20 -7.63
N ASP A 444 16.19 25.45 -6.80
CA ASP A 444 17.62 25.34 -7.17
C ASP A 444 18.26 23.98 -6.85
N GLY A 445 17.49 22.97 -6.43
CA GLY A 445 18.07 21.69 -6.00
C GLY A 445 19.02 21.80 -4.78
N LYS A 446 19.09 22.98 -4.15
CA LYS A 446 19.79 23.19 -2.89
C LYS A 446 18.92 22.65 -1.75
N MET A 447 19.48 21.71 -1.02
CA MET A 447 18.88 21.15 0.19
C MET A 447 18.45 22.26 1.16
N THR A 448 17.26 22.10 1.75
CA THR A 448 16.75 22.99 2.80
C THR A 448 17.73 23.02 3.98
N LYS A 449 17.72 24.11 4.78
CA LYS A 449 18.57 24.23 5.98
C LYS A 449 18.44 23.03 6.94
N ASN A 450 17.26 22.42 7.00
CA ASN A 450 17.02 21.23 7.82
C ASN A 450 17.63 19.96 7.20
N GLN A 451 17.58 19.81 5.88
CA GLN A 451 18.26 18.72 5.17
C GLN A 451 19.78 18.84 5.28
N LEU A 452 20.33 20.05 5.15
CA LEU A 452 21.78 20.31 5.36
C LEU A 452 22.21 19.96 6.79
N LYS A 453 21.45 20.35 7.81
CA LYS A 453 21.72 19.98 9.20
C LYS A 453 21.67 18.47 9.43
N LYS A 454 20.74 17.77 8.77
CA LYS A 454 20.61 16.31 8.88
C LYS A 454 21.78 15.59 8.20
N LEU A 455 22.24 16.11 7.06
CA LEU A 455 23.38 15.57 6.31
C LEU A 455 24.71 15.81 7.03
N GLU A 456 24.91 16.99 7.62
CA GLU A 456 26.07 17.28 8.47
C GLU A 456 26.12 16.35 9.69
N LYS A 457 24.96 16.13 10.34
CA LYS A 457 24.84 15.22 11.48
C LYS A 457 25.14 13.77 11.07
N GLN A 458 24.72 13.35 9.88
CA GLN A 458 25.03 12.02 9.35
C GLN A 458 26.53 11.88 9.04
N ARG A 459 27.16 12.89 8.42
CA ARG A 459 28.61 12.91 8.15
C ARG A 459 29.43 12.78 9.44
N GLN A 460 29.04 13.49 10.49
CA GLN A 460 29.69 13.38 11.81
C GLN A 460 29.53 12.00 12.46
N ILE A 461 28.40 11.32 12.22
CA ILE A 461 28.18 9.95 12.70
C ILE A 461 29.08 8.97 11.94
N ASP A 462 29.20 9.14 10.63
CA ASP A 462 29.99 8.26 9.77
C ASP A 462 31.50 8.47 10.00
N GLU A 463 31.95 9.71 10.22
CA GLU A 463 33.32 10.02 10.65
C GLU A 463 33.65 9.39 12.01
N LYS A 464 32.72 9.44 12.98
CA LYS A 464 32.89 8.77 14.28
C LYS A 464 32.93 7.25 14.16
N LYS A 465 32.15 6.66 13.26
CA LYS A 465 32.20 5.21 12.98
C LYS A 465 33.51 4.82 12.32
N ALA A 466 33.99 5.59 11.36
CA ALA A 466 35.26 5.36 10.68
C ALA A 466 36.46 5.50 11.64
N ALA A 467 36.43 6.49 12.54
CA ALA A 467 37.45 6.66 13.58
C ALA A 467 37.49 5.46 14.54
N LYS A 468 36.32 5.00 15.01
CA LYS A 468 36.24 3.80 15.87
C LYS A 468 36.67 2.51 15.16
N ALA A 469 36.44 2.41 13.84
CA ALA A 469 36.91 1.28 13.05
C ALA A 469 38.44 1.27 12.95
N LYS A 470 39.06 2.44 12.70
CA LYS A 470 40.52 2.59 12.66
C LYS A 470 41.18 2.33 14.02
N GLU A 471 40.57 2.76 15.12
CA GLU A 471 41.06 2.43 16.48
C GLU A 471 41.01 0.93 16.76
N LYS A 472 39.95 0.23 16.30
CA LYS A 472 39.85 -1.23 16.43
C LYS A 472 40.87 -1.99 15.58
N GLU A 473 41.19 -1.49 14.39
CA GLU A 473 42.23 -2.08 13.53
C GLU A 473 43.63 -1.84 14.10
N ALA A 474 43.90 -0.64 14.62
CA ALA A 474 45.17 -0.31 15.28
C ALA A 474 45.38 -1.18 16.53
N ALA A 475 44.34 -1.37 17.36
CA ALA A 475 44.41 -2.23 18.54
C ALA A 475 44.61 -3.72 18.20
N LYS A 476 44.15 -4.17 17.03
CA LYS A 476 44.39 -5.54 16.51
C LYS A 476 45.79 -5.73 15.92
N ALA A 477 46.46 -4.66 15.49
CA ALA A 477 47.82 -4.71 14.95
C ALA A 477 48.89 -4.62 16.05
N SER A 478 48.50 -4.19 17.26
CA SER A 478 49.37 -4.07 18.44
C SER A 478 49.20 -5.20 19.47
N ALA A 479 48.42 -6.24 19.15
CA ALA A 479 48.27 -7.48 19.89
C ALA A 479 48.75 -8.64 19.02
#